data_AF-A0A4V0X7V0-F1
#
_entry.id   AF-A0A4V0X7V0-F1
#
_cell.length_a   1.000
_cell.length_b   1.000
_cell.length_c   1.000
_cell.angle_alpha   90.00
_cell.angle_beta   90.00
_cell.angle_gamma   90.00
#
_symmetry.space_group_name_H-M   'P 1'
#
loop_
_entity.id
_entity.type
_entity.pdbx_description
1 polymer ?
#
loop_
_entity_poly.entity_id
_entity_poly.type
_entity_poly.pdbx_seq_one_letter_code
_entity_poly.pdbx_strand_id
1 'polypeptide(L)'
;MNELQNTLDKVTPSEDHSAWADLVVCRVEVDLPNWLSQLAGGSNWQVYSESEHDHAISFSLRQGKKEAEVTLFNNGYAQVDLNGKSIFDGSITSGKNKCAHLSYYRADNGDPIVLN
;
A
#
# COMPACT_ATOMS: atom_id res chain seq x y z
N MET A 1 -43.37 33.34 -23.41
CA MET A 1 -44.31 32.81 -22.42
C MET A 1 -44.56 31.37 -22.80
N ASN A 2 -43.88 30.43 -22.14
CA ASN A 2 -44.46 29.56 -21.09
C ASN A 2 -45.41 28.54 -21.76
N GLU A 3 -45.24 27.22 -21.71
CA GLU A 3 -44.79 26.36 -20.62
C GLU A 3 -44.34 24.99 -21.21
N LEU A 4 -43.03 24.70 -21.24
CA LEU A 4 -42.51 23.33 -21.41
C LEU A 4 -41.68 22.86 -20.20
N GLN A 5 -41.77 23.56 -19.07
CA GLN A 5 -41.20 23.11 -17.80
C GLN A 5 -42.28 22.40 -16.97
N ASN A 6 -42.69 21.20 -17.38
CA ASN A 6 -43.30 20.25 -16.45
C ASN A 6 -42.90 18.82 -16.81
N THR A 7 -41.70 18.46 -16.37
CA THR A 7 -41.23 17.12 -15.95
C THR A 7 -39.72 17.22 -15.77
N LEU A 8 -39.27 18.02 -14.79
CA LEU A 8 -37.97 17.74 -14.19
C LEU A 8 -38.27 16.81 -13.03
N ASP A 9 -38.30 15.53 -13.41
CA ASP A 9 -38.54 14.41 -12.55
C ASP A 9 -37.78 14.56 -11.23
N LYS A 10 -38.56 14.39 -10.19
CA LYS A 10 -38.16 14.18 -8.81
C LYS A 10 -37.36 12.87 -8.76
N VAL A 11 -36.13 12.88 -9.24
CA VAL A 11 -35.17 11.81 -9.01
C VAL A 11 -34.67 12.00 -7.58
N THR A 12 -35.44 11.48 -6.65
CA THR A 12 -34.92 11.10 -5.32
C THR A 12 -33.73 10.18 -5.58
N PRO A 13 -32.51 10.52 -5.12
CA PRO A 13 -31.41 9.58 -5.23
C PRO A 13 -31.81 8.37 -4.38
N SER A 14 -31.96 7.22 -5.05
CA SER A 14 -32.07 5.93 -4.39
C SER A 14 -30.93 5.80 -3.38
N GLU A 15 -31.26 5.40 -2.15
CA GLU A 15 -30.37 5.22 -0.99
C GLU A 15 -29.32 4.10 -1.18
N ASP A 16 -28.89 3.84 -2.40
CA ASP A 16 -28.01 2.73 -2.78
C ASP A 16 -26.65 3.21 -3.35
N HIS A 17 -26.25 4.44 -3.02
CA HIS A 17 -24.89 4.95 -3.26
C HIS A 17 -23.95 4.75 -2.06
N SER A 18 -24.45 4.19 -0.95
CA SER A 18 -23.71 4.15 0.32
C SER A 18 -22.48 3.23 0.29
N ALA A 19 -22.50 2.13 -0.48
CA ALA A 19 -21.41 1.15 -0.44
C ALA A 19 -20.10 1.63 -1.10
N TRP A 20 -20.15 2.65 -1.96
CA TRP A 20 -18.97 3.25 -2.61
C TRP A 20 -18.59 4.64 -2.06
N ALA A 21 -19.37 5.16 -1.10
CA ALA A 21 -19.10 6.45 -0.47
C ALA A 21 -18.16 6.33 0.74
N ASP A 22 -18.04 5.13 1.30
CA ASP A 22 -17.18 4.88 2.46
C ASP A 22 -15.70 4.98 2.04
N LEU A 23 -15.01 5.98 2.57
CA LEU A 23 -13.56 6.09 2.42
C LEU A 23 -12.89 4.84 3.00
N VAL A 24 -11.91 4.30 2.28
CA VAL A 24 -11.18 3.09 2.70
C VAL A 24 -9.73 3.44 2.96
N VAL A 25 -9.21 3.01 4.12
CA VAL A 25 -7.79 3.03 4.43
C VAL A 25 -7.18 1.70 4.02
N CYS A 26 -6.16 1.76 3.19
CA CYS A 26 -5.32 0.63 2.84
C CYS A 26 -4.05 0.66 3.68
N ARG A 27 -3.79 -0.42 4.43
CA ARG A 27 -2.57 -0.57 5.23
C ARG A 27 -1.75 -1.73 4.69
N VAL A 28 -0.48 -1.44 4.38
CA VAL A 28 0.51 -2.44 4.00
C VAL A 28 1.46 -2.64 5.16
N GLU A 29 1.59 -3.87 5.65
CA GLU A 29 2.61 -4.27 6.61
C GLU A 29 3.66 -5.10 5.88
N VAL A 30 4.94 -4.76 6.03
CA VAL A 30 6.05 -5.45 5.37
C VAL A 30 7.09 -5.89 6.40
N ASP A 31 7.40 -7.18 6.41
CA ASP A 31 8.52 -7.73 7.17
C ASP A 31 9.81 -7.53 6.37
N LEU A 32 10.41 -6.35 6.49
CA LEU A 32 11.60 -5.97 5.72
C LEU A 32 12.78 -6.95 5.91
N PRO A 33 13.15 -7.37 7.14
CA PRO A 33 14.25 -8.32 7.33
C PRO A 33 14.03 -9.68 6.67
N ASN A 34 12.83 -10.26 6.80
CA ASN A 34 12.54 -11.54 6.16
C ASN A 34 12.40 -11.39 4.65
N TRP A 35 11.85 -10.28 4.17
CA TRP A 35 11.74 -10.02 2.74
C TRP A 35 13.12 -9.91 2.08
N LEU A 36 14.05 -9.16 2.68
CA LEU A 36 15.42 -9.08 2.21
C LEU A 36 16.16 -10.41 2.30
N SER A 37 15.88 -11.22 3.32
CA SER A 37 16.44 -12.58 3.41
C SER A 37 15.98 -13.46 2.25
N GLN A 38 14.76 -13.28 1.73
CA GLN A 38 14.27 -14.00 0.54
C GLN A 38 14.88 -13.48 -0.76
N LEU A 39 15.05 -12.16 -0.91
CA LEU A 39 15.55 -11.54 -2.14
C LEU A 39 17.08 -11.64 -2.29
N ALA A 40 17.82 -11.32 -1.22
CA ALA A 40 19.28 -11.17 -1.23
C ALA A 40 20.01 -12.30 -0.49
N GLY A 41 19.27 -13.22 0.13
CA GLY A 41 19.81 -14.26 1.00
C GLY A 41 20.32 -13.75 2.35
N GLY A 42 20.91 -14.68 3.10
CA GLY A 42 21.41 -14.44 4.46
C GLY A 42 20.29 -14.33 5.50
N SER A 43 20.64 -13.85 6.69
CA SER A 43 19.74 -13.68 7.83
C SER A 43 20.09 -12.43 8.65
N ASN A 44 19.21 -12.02 9.57
CA ASN A 44 19.46 -10.94 10.54
C ASN A 44 19.74 -9.58 9.89
N TRP A 45 19.05 -9.25 8.80
CA TRP A 45 19.01 -7.89 8.28
C TRP A 45 18.44 -6.93 9.35
N GLN A 46 19.10 -5.79 9.54
CA GLN A 46 18.69 -4.80 10.54
C GLN A 46 18.40 -3.48 9.86
N VAL A 47 17.20 -2.95 10.08
CA VAL A 47 16.87 -1.56 9.76
C VAL A 47 17.68 -0.67 10.70
N TYR A 48 18.37 0.32 10.14
CA TYR A 48 19.15 1.28 10.95
C TYR A 48 18.81 2.74 10.63
N SER A 49 18.05 3.00 9.56
CA SER A 49 17.57 4.32 9.19
C SER A 49 16.27 4.21 8.42
N GLU A 50 15.45 5.25 8.55
CA GLU A 50 14.24 5.47 7.75
C GLU A 50 14.26 6.90 7.20
N SER A 51 13.59 7.13 6.08
CA SER A 51 13.49 8.43 5.44
C SER A 51 12.15 8.54 4.73
N GLU A 52 11.34 9.51 5.15
CA GLU A 52 10.03 9.78 4.56
C GLU A 52 10.13 10.74 3.38
N HIS A 53 9.31 10.48 2.36
CA HIS A 53 9.14 11.28 1.16
C HIS A 53 7.64 11.45 0.86
N ASP A 54 7.27 12.43 0.01
CA ASP A 54 5.88 12.79 -0.26
C ASP A 54 4.99 11.59 -0.67
N HIS A 55 5.56 10.61 -1.38
CA HIS A 55 4.83 9.44 -1.90
C HIS A 55 5.51 8.10 -1.60
N ALA A 56 6.50 8.09 -0.70
CA ALA A 56 7.26 6.90 -0.37
C ALA A 56 7.92 7.00 1.01
N ILE A 57 8.32 5.85 1.53
CA ILE A 57 9.22 5.75 2.67
C ILE A 57 10.38 4.81 2.31
N SER A 58 11.60 5.23 2.61
CA SER A 58 12.82 4.46 2.37
C SER A 58 13.40 3.97 3.68
N PHE A 59 13.83 2.71 3.70
CA PHE A 59 14.48 2.08 4.84
C PHE A 59 15.86 1.60 4.43
N SER A 60 16.88 2.01 5.20
CA SER A 60 18.23 1.48 5.05
C SER A 60 18.43 0.30 5.97
N LEU A 61 18.88 -0.82 5.39
CA LEU A 61 19.15 -2.07 6.10
C LEU A 61 20.60 -2.50 5.90
N ARG A 62 21.14 -3.20 6.89
CA ARG A 62 22.49 -3.78 6.81
C ARG A 62 22.56 -5.21 7.29
N GLN A 63 23.48 -5.95 6.69
CA GLN A 63 23.91 -7.29 7.12
C GLN A 63 25.43 -7.36 7.02
N GLY A 64 26.12 -7.18 8.15
CA GLY A 64 27.58 -7.10 8.17
C GLY A 64 28.09 -5.93 7.32
N LYS A 65 28.72 -6.24 6.18
CA LYS A 65 29.21 -5.24 5.21
C LYS A 65 28.26 -5.00 4.03
N LYS A 66 27.14 -5.73 3.94
CA LYS A 66 26.13 -5.52 2.90
C LYS A 66 25.18 -4.43 3.35
N GLU A 67 24.80 -3.57 2.41
CA GLU A 67 23.82 -2.53 2.61
C GLU A 67 22.70 -2.71 1.58
N ALA A 68 21.47 -2.48 2.04
CA ALA A 68 20.30 -2.50 1.20
C ALA A 68 19.43 -1.28 1.50
N GLU A 69 18.75 -0.80 0.48
CA GLU A 69 17.70 0.21 0.60
C GLU A 69 16.39 -0.41 0.12
N VAL A 70 15.34 -0.23 0.91
CA VAL A 70 13.97 -0.62 0.54
C VAL A 70 13.13 0.62 0.49
N THR A 71 12.59 0.94 -0.68
CA THR A 71 11.67 2.06 -0.89
C THR A 71 10.27 1.52 -1.11
N LEU A 72 9.34 1.90 -0.23
CA LEU A 72 7.92 1.53 -0.31
C LEU A 72 7.12 2.75 -0.76
N PHE A 73 6.38 2.63 -1.85
CA PHE A 73 5.54 3.69 -2.38
C PHE A 73 4.09 3.53 -1.90
N ASN A 74 3.39 4.66 -1.78
CA ASN A 74 2.01 4.70 -1.28
C ASN A 74 0.99 3.97 -2.17
N ASN A 75 1.38 3.62 -3.40
CA ASN A 75 0.56 2.88 -4.36
C ASN A 75 0.78 1.35 -4.32
N GLY A 76 1.55 0.85 -3.34
CA GLY A 76 1.86 -0.58 -3.22
C GLY A 76 3.01 -1.05 -4.10
N TYR A 77 3.68 -0.13 -4.80
CA TYR A 77 4.94 -0.40 -5.49
C TYR A 77 6.11 -0.40 -4.51
N ALA A 78 7.16 -1.15 -4.80
CA ALA A 78 8.38 -1.14 -4.01
C ALA A 78 9.61 -1.36 -4.88
N GLN A 79 10.73 -0.79 -4.44
CA GLN A 79 12.04 -1.00 -5.01
C GLN A 79 12.99 -1.48 -3.91
N VAL A 80 13.86 -2.43 -4.24
CA VAL A 80 14.92 -2.91 -3.34
C VAL A 80 16.25 -2.85 -4.05
N ASP A 81 17.17 -2.07 -3.50
CA ASP A 81 18.54 -1.95 -3.98
C ASP A 81 19.50 -2.63 -3.00
N LEU A 82 20.40 -3.47 -3.51
CA LEU A 82 21.45 -4.12 -2.74
C LEU A 82 22.80 -3.62 -3.23
N ASN A 83 23.56 -2.95 -2.34
CA ASN A 83 24.83 -2.29 -2.66
C ASN A 83 24.72 -1.41 -3.93
N GLY A 84 23.63 -0.66 -4.08
CA GLY A 84 23.38 0.23 -5.22
C GLY A 84 22.90 -0.45 -6.51
N LYS A 85 22.56 -1.74 -6.48
CA LYS A 85 21.96 -2.46 -7.60
C LYS A 85 20.53 -2.90 -7.28
N SER A 86 19.58 -2.52 -8.13
CA SER A 86 18.19 -2.98 -8.01
C SER A 86 18.09 -4.50 -8.18
N ILE A 87 17.49 -5.15 -7.18
CA ILE A 87 17.20 -6.58 -7.13
C ILE A 87 15.70 -6.88 -7.10
N PHE A 88 14.87 -5.86 -6.85
CA PHE A 88 13.43 -5.92 -6.93
C PHE A 88 12.89 -4.55 -7.35
N ASP A 89 11.91 -4.56 -8.25
CA ASP A 89 11.28 -3.36 -8.79
C ASP A 89 9.88 -3.76 -9.28
N GLY A 90 8.87 -3.54 -8.44
CA GLY A 90 7.52 -4.04 -8.73
C GLY A 90 6.49 -3.85 -7.63
N SER A 91 5.28 -4.35 -7.89
CA SER A 91 4.18 -4.35 -6.91
C SER A 91 4.43 -5.38 -5.81
N ILE A 92 4.35 -4.95 -4.55
CA ILE A 92 4.57 -5.81 -3.38
C ILE A 92 3.38 -6.74 -3.08
N THR A 93 2.19 -6.38 -3.58
CA THR A 93 0.93 -7.08 -3.35
C THR A 93 0.57 -8.07 -4.47
N SER A 94 1.34 -8.09 -5.56
CA SER A 94 1.13 -9.00 -6.68
C SER A 94 1.62 -10.41 -6.36
N GLY A 95 0.75 -11.22 -5.74
CA GLY A 95 1.00 -12.64 -5.44
C GLY A 95 0.98 -12.97 -3.95
N LYS A 96 1.09 -14.25 -3.59
CA LYS A 96 1.19 -14.71 -2.19
C LYS A 96 2.60 -14.44 -1.64
N ASN A 97 3.00 -13.18 -1.50
CA ASN A 97 4.23 -12.82 -0.79
C ASN A 97 3.95 -12.90 0.72
N LYS A 98 4.58 -13.84 1.42
CA LYS A 98 4.39 -14.01 2.88
C LYS A 98 4.98 -12.87 3.71
N CYS A 99 5.78 -12.00 3.10
CA CYS A 99 6.42 -10.88 3.78
C CYS A 99 5.65 -9.56 3.67
N ALA A 100 4.54 -9.53 2.94
CA ALA A 100 3.69 -8.36 2.85
C ALA A 100 2.23 -8.76 3.14
N HIS A 101 1.59 -8.02 4.03
CA HIS A 101 0.18 -8.19 4.36
C HIS A 101 -0.59 -6.92 4.02
N LEU A 102 -1.73 -7.10 3.37
CA LEU A 102 -2.63 -6.04 2.97
C LEU A 102 -3.89 -6.12 3.80
N SER A 103 -4.19 -5.06 4.52
CA SER A 103 -5.40 -4.94 5.31
C SER A 103 -6.16 -3.68 4.90
N TYR A 104 -7.48 -3.78 4.89
CA TYR A 104 -8.37 -2.68 4.55
C TYR A 104 -9.20 -2.33 5.77
N TYR A 105 -9.44 -1.04 5.97
CA TYR A 105 -10.24 -0.54 7.08
C TYR A 105 -11.19 0.52 6.57
N ARG A 106 -12.39 0.60 7.16
CA ARG A 106 -13.28 1.73 6.91
C ARG A 106 -12.67 2.97 7.55
N ALA A 107 -12.59 4.08 6.82
CA ALA A 107 -11.92 5.28 7.30
C ALA A 107 -12.74 6.05 8.36
N ASP A 108 -14.05 5.83 8.41
CA ASP A 108 -14.96 6.51 9.34
C ASP A 108 -14.87 5.97 10.77
N ASN A 109 -14.69 4.65 10.92
CA ASN A 109 -14.73 3.97 12.22
C ASN A 109 -13.54 3.04 12.50
N GLY A 110 -12.69 2.75 11.50
CA GLY A 110 -11.53 1.88 11.64
C GLY A 110 -11.84 0.38 11.63
N ASP A 111 -13.07 -0.03 11.33
CA ASP A 111 -13.44 -1.45 11.27
C ASP A 111 -12.72 -2.15 10.10
N PRO A 112 -12.21 -3.37 10.30
CA PRO A 112 -11.56 -4.12 9.24
C PRO A 112 -12.55 -4.52 8.15
N ILE A 113 -12.14 -4.37 6.90
CA ILE A 113 -12.87 -4.81 5.71
C ILE A 113 -12.26 -6.15 5.27
N VAL A 114 -13.08 -7.19 5.28
CA VAL A 114 -12.70 -8.52 4.77
C VAL A 114 -13.08 -8.60 3.29
N LEU A 115 -12.08 -8.79 2.43
CA LEU A 115 -12.28 -9.06 1.01
C LEU A 115 -12.42 -10.58 0.81
N ASN A 116 -13.57 -11.03 0.31
CA ASN A 116 -13.89 -12.43 0.04
C ASN A 116 -13.59 -12.81 -1.41
#